data_AF-A0A7J5X1P8-F1
#
_entry.id   AF-A0A7J5X1P8-F1
#
_cell.length_a   1.000
_cell.length_b   1.000
_cell.length_c   1.000
_cell.angle_alpha   90.00
_cell.angle_beta   90.00
_cell.angle_gamma   90.00
#
_symmetry.space_group_name_H-M   'P 1'
#
loop_
_entity.id
_entity.type
_entity.pdbx_description
1 polymer ?
#
loop_
_entity_poly.entity_id
_entity_poly.type
_entity_poly.pdbx_seq_one_letter_code
_entity_poly.pdbx_strand_id
1 'polypeptide(L)'
;MEERAAANNVTVDRSKWTLAGPFHIAETEAEAYRQVEYGIEQWFDYFQHVAAFPQMAVSGNKLTEMIDFINQAGIGVIGTPEQARAQVQRLWDQSQGFGCLLQMGHDWANPQDTKRSAELFAQEVFPHFQGQAQATLDAAEHARAVREGHAAKQLEAVDHMTRKYQKELASKA
;
A
#
# COMPACT_ATOMS: atom_id res chain seq x y z
N MET A 1 17.73 2.98 -20.51
CA MET A 1 17.30 1.84 -21.36
C MET A 1 16.68 2.32 -22.67
N GLU A 2 15.71 3.24 -22.64
CA GLU A 2 15.07 3.78 -23.84
C GLU A 2 16.04 4.42 -24.85
N GLU A 3 16.97 5.27 -24.39
CA GLU A 3 17.99 5.89 -25.27
C GLU A 3 18.81 4.84 -26.04
N ARG A 4 19.26 3.79 -25.35
CA ARG A 4 20.00 2.68 -25.98
C ARG A 4 19.10 1.84 -26.88
N ALA A 5 17.84 1.64 -26.52
CA ALA A 5 16.90 0.87 -27.32
C ALA A 5 16.62 1.57 -28.66
N ALA A 6 16.40 2.90 -28.62
CA ALA A 6 16.27 3.73 -29.82
C ALA A 6 17.52 3.65 -30.71
N ALA A 7 18.72 3.71 -30.12
CA ALA A 7 19.99 3.57 -30.85
C ALA A 7 20.17 2.19 -31.50
N ASN A 8 19.41 1.17 -31.08
CA ASN A 8 19.45 -0.20 -31.60
C ASN A 8 18.15 -0.61 -32.32
N ASN A 9 17.28 0.34 -32.68
CA ASN A 9 15.96 0.10 -33.30
C ASN A 9 15.07 -0.89 -32.52
N VAL A 10 15.16 -0.86 -31.19
CA VAL A 10 14.32 -1.64 -30.28
C VAL A 10 13.34 -0.69 -29.57
N THR A 11 12.06 -1.04 -29.57
CA THR A 11 11.05 -0.37 -28.74
C THR A 11 10.95 -1.10 -27.41
N VAL A 12 11.09 -0.37 -26.29
CA VAL A 12 10.88 -0.91 -24.95
C VAL A 12 9.50 -0.54 -24.44
N ASP A 13 8.91 -1.44 -23.67
CA ASP A 13 7.57 -1.30 -23.08
C ASP A 13 7.70 -1.39 -21.56
N ARG A 14 7.33 -0.30 -20.87
CA ARG A 14 7.42 -0.19 -19.40
C ARG A 14 6.48 -1.16 -18.70
N SER A 15 5.40 -1.59 -19.34
CA SER A 15 4.51 -2.62 -18.78
C SER A 15 5.18 -3.99 -18.67
N LYS A 16 6.38 -4.16 -19.25
CA LYS A 16 7.20 -5.38 -19.11
C LYS A 16 8.31 -5.22 -18.08
N TRP A 17 8.43 -4.06 -17.44
CA TRP A 17 9.45 -3.83 -16.43
C TRP A 17 9.01 -4.41 -15.10
N THR A 18 9.96 -5.06 -14.45
CA THR A 18 9.79 -5.61 -13.11
C THR A 18 10.76 -4.93 -12.17
N LEU A 19 10.23 -4.31 -11.12
CA LEU A 19 11.02 -3.79 -10.02
C LEU A 19 11.03 -4.82 -8.89
N ALA A 20 12.15 -4.96 -8.21
CA ALA A 20 12.27 -5.80 -7.02
C ALA A 20 12.74 -4.94 -5.85
N GLY A 21 12.07 -5.08 -4.69
CA GLY A 21 12.44 -4.35 -3.48
C GLY A 21 12.07 -5.15 -2.22
N PRO A 22 12.82 -5.00 -1.12
CA PRO A 22 12.44 -5.58 0.16
C PRO A 22 11.29 -4.77 0.80
N PHE A 23 10.25 -5.47 1.25
CA PHE A 23 9.13 -4.89 1.96
C PHE A 23 8.76 -5.76 3.15
N HIS A 24 8.92 -5.22 4.37
CA HIS A 24 8.39 -5.83 5.58
C HIS A 24 7.43 -4.86 6.27
N ILE A 25 6.14 -5.18 6.28
CA ILE A 25 5.13 -4.32 6.89
C ILE A 25 4.36 -5.02 7.99
N ALA A 26 3.95 -4.25 8.99
CA ALA A 26 3.07 -4.67 10.07
C ALA A 26 1.99 -3.61 10.31
N GLU A 27 1.02 -3.91 11.16
CA GLU A 27 -0.07 -3.00 11.53
C GLU A 27 0.44 -1.70 12.16
N THR A 28 1.61 -1.73 12.78
CA THR A 28 2.28 -0.55 13.34
C THR A 28 3.76 -0.54 13.00
N GLU A 29 4.34 0.66 12.94
CA GLU A 29 5.78 0.83 12.69
C GLU A 29 6.63 0.14 13.77
N ALA A 30 6.28 0.30 15.04
CA ALA A 30 6.98 -0.33 16.14
C ALA A 30 7.00 -1.87 16.04
N GLU A 31 5.89 -2.47 15.61
CA GLU A 31 5.81 -3.91 15.41
C GLU A 31 6.66 -4.37 14.22
N ALA A 32 6.64 -3.65 13.10
CA ALA A 32 7.51 -3.95 11.96
C ALA A 32 8.99 -3.90 12.37
N TYR A 33 9.39 -2.90 13.16
CA TYR A 33 10.76 -2.71 13.61
C TYR A 33 11.21 -3.85 14.54
N ARG A 34 10.33 -4.25 15.47
CA ARG A 34 10.56 -5.39 16.36
C ARG A 34 10.70 -6.71 15.59
N GLN A 35 9.90 -6.91 14.56
CA GLN A 35 9.91 -8.15 13.77
C GLN A 35 11.19 -8.31 12.95
N VAL A 36 11.71 -7.23 12.36
CA VAL A 36 12.91 -7.29 11.51
C VAL A 36 14.22 -7.43 12.29
N GLU A 37 14.22 -7.13 13.59
CA GLU A 37 15.35 -7.36 14.51
C GLU A 37 15.84 -8.82 14.44
N TYR A 38 14.96 -9.75 14.08
CA TYR A 38 15.27 -11.17 13.95
C TYR A 38 16.39 -11.47 12.95
N GLY A 39 16.44 -10.80 11.79
CA GLY A 39 17.30 -11.20 10.67
C GLY A 39 17.99 -10.07 9.91
N ILE A 40 17.66 -8.79 10.19
CA ILE A 40 18.15 -7.67 9.40
C ILE A 40 19.68 -7.47 9.53
N GLU A 41 20.26 -7.73 10.72
CA GLU A 41 21.70 -7.59 10.92
C GLU A 41 22.49 -8.59 10.07
N GLN A 42 22.05 -9.86 10.02
CA GLN A 42 22.68 -10.89 9.19
C GLN A 42 22.53 -10.58 7.71
N TRP A 43 21.40 -9.98 7.32
CA TRP A 43 21.18 -9.53 5.96
C TRP A 43 22.19 -8.43 5.57
N PHE A 44 22.38 -7.41 6.42
CA PHE A 44 23.40 -6.38 6.17
C PHE A 44 24.82 -6.94 6.17
N ASP A 45 25.17 -7.82 7.11
CA ASP A 45 26.48 -8.48 7.15
C ASP A 45 26.78 -9.21 5.84
N TYR A 46 25.82 -9.99 5.33
CA TYR A 46 25.95 -10.68 4.04
C TYR A 46 26.14 -9.70 2.88
N PHE A 47 25.36 -8.63 2.80
CA PHE A 47 25.44 -7.66 1.70
C PHE A 47 26.65 -6.72 1.79
N GLN A 48 27.30 -6.60 2.94
CA GLN A 48 28.52 -5.82 3.10
C GLN A 48 29.76 -6.65 2.80
N HIS A 49 29.79 -7.90 3.27
CA HIS A 49 31.00 -8.71 3.28
C HIS A 49 31.03 -9.81 2.21
N VAL A 50 29.86 -10.18 1.64
CA VAL A 50 29.76 -11.31 0.70
C VAL A 50 29.25 -10.86 -0.67
N ALA A 51 28.05 -10.30 -0.74
CA ALA A 51 27.56 -9.71 -1.98
C ALA A 51 28.28 -8.38 -2.17
N ALA A 52 29.15 -8.24 -3.18
CA ALA A 52 29.90 -7.00 -3.42
C ALA A 52 28.96 -5.85 -3.84
N PHE A 53 28.24 -5.26 -2.88
CA PHE A 53 27.26 -4.19 -3.04
C PHE A 53 27.74 -2.98 -2.24
N PRO A 54 28.72 -2.19 -2.73
CA PRO A 54 29.34 -1.10 -1.96
C PRO A 54 28.35 -0.04 -1.48
N GLN A 55 27.20 0.06 -2.17
CA GLN A 55 26.11 0.96 -1.85
C GLN A 55 25.39 0.61 -0.54
N MET A 56 25.55 -0.61 -0.05
CA MET A 56 24.98 -1.14 1.21
C MET A 56 25.89 -0.96 2.43
N ALA A 57 26.94 -0.14 2.32
CA ALA A 57 27.83 0.19 3.43
C ALA A 57 27.13 1.11 4.45
N VAL A 58 26.19 0.56 5.22
CA VAL A 58 25.62 1.24 6.39
C VAL A 58 26.75 1.47 7.38
N SER A 59 27.02 2.74 7.65
CA SER A 59 27.97 3.17 8.66
C SER A 59 27.28 3.12 10.02
N GLY A 60 26.95 1.92 10.50
CA GLY A 60 26.11 1.80 11.69
C GLY A 60 25.91 0.38 12.18
N ASN A 61 26.13 0.15 13.47
CA ASN A 61 25.95 -1.14 14.14
C ASN A 61 24.61 -1.20 14.92
N LYS A 62 23.69 -0.27 14.66
CA LYS A 62 22.41 -0.20 15.37
C LYS A 62 21.26 -0.54 14.43
N LEU A 63 20.36 -1.39 14.90
CA LEU A 63 19.11 -1.77 14.25
C LEU A 63 18.37 -0.58 13.61
N THR A 64 18.25 0.54 14.32
CA THR A 64 17.57 1.74 13.83
C THR A 64 18.26 2.35 12.60
N GLU A 65 19.59 2.36 12.56
CA GLU A 65 20.36 2.90 11.43
C GLU A 65 20.20 2.02 10.18
N MET A 66 20.10 0.71 10.36
CA MET A 66 19.81 -0.25 9.28
C MET A 66 18.39 -0.05 8.72
N ILE A 67 17.40 0.07 9.59
CA ILE A 67 16.01 0.34 9.21
C ILE A 67 15.89 1.68 8.48
N ASP A 68 16.50 2.73 9.04
CA ASP A 68 16.53 4.06 8.45
C ASP A 68 17.19 4.04 7.08
N PHE A 69 18.27 3.28 6.91
CA PHE A 69 18.92 3.12 5.61
C PHE A 69 17.97 2.51 4.57
N ILE A 70 17.27 1.41 4.88
CA ILE A 70 16.29 0.80 3.96
C ILE A 70 15.23 1.83 3.53
N ASN A 71 14.67 2.55 4.52
CA ASN A 71 13.56 3.48 4.30
C ASN A 71 14.00 4.76 3.57
N GLN A 72 15.19 5.30 3.87
CA GLN A 72 15.69 6.57 3.31
C GLN A 72 16.40 6.38 1.96
N ALA A 73 17.09 5.27 1.75
CA ALA A 73 17.73 4.98 0.46
C ALA A 73 16.70 4.71 -0.65
N GLY A 74 15.41 4.56 -0.30
CA GLY A 74 14.33 4.32 -1.24
C GLY A 74 14.41 2.94 -1.89
N ILE A 75 15.15 2.01 -1.29
CA ILE A 75 15.31 0.65 -1.81
C ILE A 75 14.15 -0.26 -1.37
N GLY A 76 13.50 0.03 -0.25
CA GLY A 76 12.42 -0.78 0.31
C GLY A 76 11.60 -0.06 1.37
N VAL A 77 10.81 -0.83 2.13
CA VAL A 77 10.06 -0.33 3.29
C VAL A 77 10.12 -1.33 4.43
N ILE A 78 10.42 -0.83 5.63
CA ILE A 78 10.13 -1.46 6.91
C ILE A 78 9.18 -0.52 7.64
N GLY A 79 7.93 -0.92 7.87
CA GLY A 79 6.94 -0.02 8.47
C GLY A 79 5.49 -0.44 8.29
N THR A 80 4.63 0.50 7.91
CA THR A 80 3.18 0.30 7.78
C THR A 80 2.72 0.12 6.32
N PRO A 81 1.49 -0.38 6.09
CA PRO A 81 0.94 -0.45 4.73
C PRO A 81 0.86 0.91 4.03
N GLU A 82 0.62 1.99 4.78
CA GLU A 82 0.59 3.35 4.22
C GLU A 82 1.95 3.77 3.68
N GLN A 83 3.02 3.52 4.44
CA GLN A 83 4.39 3.78 4.01
C GLN A 83 4.76 2.94 2.78
N ALA A 84 4.32 1.66 2.73
CA ALA A 84 4.49 0.82 1.54
C ALA A 84 3.78 1.41 0.31
N ARG A 85 2.52 1.85 0.43
CA ARG A 85 1.82 2.54 -0.67
C ARG A 85 2.58 3.77 -1.14
N ALA A 86 3.04 4.61 -0.21
CA ALA A 86 3.81 5.80 -0.56
C ALA A 86 5.10 5.45 -1.33
N GLN A 87 5.80 4.38 -0.93
CA GLN A 87 6.98 3.91 -1.66
C GLN A 87 6.64 3.37 -3.05
N VAL A 88 5.57 2.56 -3.19
CA VAL A 88 5.14 2.04 -4.49
C VAL A 88 4.77 3.19 -5.43
N GLN A 89 4.07 4.21 -4.92
CA GLN A 89 3.75 5.41 -5.70
C GLN A 89 5.02 6.17 -6.13
N ARG A 90 5.99 6.35 -5.23
CA ARG A 90 7.28 6.97 -5.59
C ARG A 90 8.00 6.20 -6.70
N LEU A 91 8.05 4.87 -6.60
CA LEU A 91 8.66 4.03 -7.63
C LEU A 91 7.93 4.16 -8.96
N TRP A 92 6.60 4.19 -8.94
CA TRP A 92 5.76 4.37 -10.12
C TRP A 92 6.04 5.72 -10.81
N ASP A 93 6.06 6.81 -10.03
CA ASP A 93 6.29 8.16 -10.55
C ASP A 93 7.71 8.30 -11.12
N GLN A 94 8.72 7.79 -10.39
CA GLN A 94 10.12 7.83 -10.83
C GLN A 94 10.37 6.99 -12.08
N SER A 95 9.74 5.82 -12.17
CA SER A 95 9.86 4.94 -13.33
C SER A 95 8.91 5.31 -14.45
N GLN A 96 8.04 6.31 -14.29
CA GLN A 96 6.96 6.63 -15.24
C GLN A 96 6.13 5.38 -15.60
N GLY A 97 5.84 4.55 -14.60
CA GLY A 97 5.14 3.28 -14.73
C GLY A 97 6.05 2.06 -14.82
N PHE A 98 5.55 0.92 -14.34
CA PHE A 98 6.16 -0.40 -14.44
C PHE A 98 5.07 -1.48 -14.47
N GLY A 99 5.39 -2.69 -14.94
CA GLY A 99 4.42 -3.78 -15.05
C GLY A 99 4.23 -4.60 -13.79
N CYS A 100 5.31 -4.83 -13.04
CA CYS A 100 5.32 -5.70 -11.89
C CYS A 100 6.24 -5.18 -10.78
N LEU A 101 5.79 -5.31 -9.54
CA LEU A 101 6.63 -5.17 -8.35
C LEU A 101 6.76 -6.55 -7.71
N LEU A 102 8.00 -7.00 -7.50
CA LEU A 102 8.34 -8.21 -6.77
C LEU A 102 8.82 -7.84 -5.37
N GLN A 103 8.24 -8.49 -4.36
CA GLN A 103 8.77 -8.44 -3.01
C GLN A 103 9.95 -9.41 -2.92
N MET A 104 11.12 -8.87 -2.57
CA MET A 104 12.33 -9.66 -2.39
C MET A 104 12.23 -10.48 -1.10
N GLY A 105 12.57 -11.77 -1.14
CA GLY A 105 12.77 -12.57 0.06
C GLY A 105 14.01 -12.07 0.81
N HIS A 106 13.82 -11.57 2.02
CA HIS A 106 14.87 -10.89 2.80
C HIS A 106 15.15 -11.54 4.16
N ASP A 107 14.32 -12.50 4.59
CA ASP A 107 14.49 -13.27 5.83
C ASP A 107 14.67 -12.42 7.11
N TRP A 108 14.10 -11.21 7.13
CA TRP A 108 14.24 -10.29 8.28
C TRP A 108 13.40 -10.69 9.47
N ALA A 109 12.28 -11.37 9.26
CA ALA A 109 11.34 -11.77 10.30
C ALA A 109 11.09 -13.28 10.26
N ASN A 110 10.45 -13.81 11.30
CA ASN A 110 10.05 -15.22 11.29
C ASN A 110 9.00 -15.50 10.18
N PRO A 111 8.74 -16.79 9.84
CA PRO A 111 7.83 -17.13 8.76
C PRO A 111 6.38 -16.66 8.95
N GLN A 112 5.91 -16.56 10.20
CA GLN A 112 4.54 -16.16 10.52
C GLN A 112 4.36 -14.65 10.24
N ASP A 113 5.32 -13.85 10.70
CA ASP A 113 5.34 -12.40 10.50
C ASP A 113 5.61 -12.04 9.04
N THR A 114 6.49 -12.78 8.36
CA THR A 114 6.73 -12.63 6.91
C THR A 114 5.46 -12.91 6.11
N LYS A 115 4.72 -13.97 6.46
CA LYS A 115 3.41 -14.26 5.84
C LYS A 115 2.41 -13.14 6.11
N ARG A 116 2.35 -12.65 7.35
CA ARG A 116 1.43 -11.56 7.73
C ARG A 116 1.74 -10.27 6.98
N SER A 117 3.01 -9.93 6.81
CA SER A 117 3.47 -8.81 5.98
C SER A 117 2.97 -8.94 4.54
N ALA A 118 3.12 -10.12 3.92
CA ALA A 118 2.62 -10.37 2.57
C ALA A 118 1.08 -10.27 2.46
N GLU A 119 0.35 -10.78 3.47
CA GLU A 119 -1.11 -10.64 3.56
C GLU A 119 -1.54 -9.18 3.65
N LEU A 120 -0.91 -8.40 4.53
CA LEU A 120 -1.15 -6.95 4.66
C LEU A 120 -0.86 -6.25 3.35
N PHE A 121 0.22 -6.61 2.66
CA PHE A 121 0.56 -5.98 1.38
C PHE A 121 -0.52 -6.26 0.33
N ALA A 122 -0.99 -7.52 0.26
CA ALA A 122 -2.05 -7.91 -0.66
C ALA A 122 -3.39 -7.22 -0.36
N GLN A 123 -3.73 -7.05 0.92
CA GLN A 123 -5.00 -6.46 1.35
C GLN A 123 -5.00 -4.92 1.27
N GLU A 124 -3.89 -4.29 1.65
CA GLU A 124 -3.84 -2.85 1.91
C GLU A 124 -3.03 -2.07 0.87
N VAL A 125 -2.23 -2.73 0.03
CA VAL A 125 -1.39 -2.06 -0.98
C VAL A 125 -1.91 -2.33 -2.39
N PHE A 126 -2.08 -3.60 -2.79
CA PHE A 126 -2.51 -3.94 -4.16
C PHE A 126 -3.78 -3.21 -4.64
N PRO A 127 -4.87 -3.11 -3.85
CA PRO A 127 -6.12 -2.53 -4.35
C PRO A 127 -6.01 -1.04 -4.75
N HIS A 128 -5.01 -0.34 -4.21
CA HIS A 128 -4.77 1.08 -4.50
C HIS A 128 -4.20 1.30 -5.90
N PHE A 129 -3.48 0.32 -6.46
CA PHE A 129 -2.80 0.45 -7.75
C PHE A 129 -3.49 -0.32 -8.87
N GLN A 130 -4.29 -1.34 -8.54
CA GLN A 130 -4.91 -2.23 -9.53
C GLN A 130 -6.33 -1.80 -9.92
N GLY A 131 -6.78 -0.61 -9.51
CA GLY A 131 -8.10 -0.06 -9.87
C GLY A 131 -9.30 -0.77 -9.26
N GLN A 132 -9.09 -1.80 -8.44
CA GLN A 132 -10.17 -2.60 -7.81
C GLN A 132 -10.90 -1.82 -6.71
N ALA A 133 -10.21 -0.92 -6.01
CA ALA A 133 -10.80 -0.17 -4.90
C ALA A 133 -11.56 1.10 -5.35
N GLN A 134 -11.18 1.71 -6.48
CA GLN A 134 -11.59 3.08 -6.80
C GLN A 134 -13.11 3.24 -6.93
N ALA A 135 -13.79 2.32 -7.63
CA ALA A 135 -15.24 2.40 -7.81
C ALA A 135 -16.00 2.36 -6.47
N THR A 136 -15.50 1.58 -5.49
CA THR A 136 -16.11 1.50 -4.15
C THR A 136 -15.87 2.78 -3.37
N LEU A 137 -14.68 3.37 -3.47
CA LEU A 137 -14.34 4.64 -2.83
C LEU A 137 -15.20 5.78 -3.38
N ASP A 138 -15.31 5.89 -4.72
CA ASP A 138 -16.12 6.89 -5.40
C ASP A 138 -17.61 6.77 -5.01
N ALA A 139 -18.13 5.54 -4.95
CA ALA A 139 -19.50 5.28 -4.53
C ALA A 139 -19.74 5.70 -3.06
N ALA A 140 -18.77 5.42 -2.18
CA ALA A 140 -18.85 5.81 -0.78
C ALA A 140 -18.79 7.34 -0.60
N GLU A 141 -17.95 8.03 -1.36
CA GLU A 141 -17.88 9.49 -1.36
C GLU A 141 -19.19 10.10 -1.87
N HIS A 142 -19.71 9.61 -2.99
CA HIS A 142 -21.00 10.03 -3.52
C HIS A 142 -22.11 9.85 -2.48
N ALA A 143 -22.21 8.68 -1.86
CA ALA A 143 -23.21 8.38 -0.85
C ALA A 143 -23.11 9.32 0.37
N ARG A 144 -21.90 9.70 0.80
CA ARG A 144 -21.70 10.70 1.86
C ARG A 144 -22.22 12.07 1.43
N ALA A 145 -21.91 12.50 0.21
CA ALA A 145 -22.31 13.81 -0.31
C ALA A 145 -23.85 13.97 -0.40
N VAL A 146 -24.58 12.91 -0.76
CA VAL A 146 -26.05 12.98 -0.91
C VAL A 146 -26.83 12.63 0.35
N ARG A 147 -26.15 12.20 1.43
CA ARG A 147 -26.75 11.64 2.65
C ARG A 147 -27.78 12.57 3.28
N GLU A 148 -27.47 13.85 3.44
CA GLU A 148 -28.36 14.80 4.10
C GLU A 148 -29.67 15.00 3.34
N GLY A 149 -29.59 15.15 2.01
CA GLY A 149 -30.77 15.28 1.16
C GLY A 149 -31.66 14.03 1.18
N HIS A 150 -31.05 12.83 1.18
CA HIS A 150 -31.79 11.58 1.33
C HIS A 150 -32.44 11.43 2.71
N ALA A 151 -31.73 11.82 3.78
CA ALA A 151 -32.27 11.80 5.13
C ALA A 151 -33.49 12.73 5.27
N ALA A 152 -33.43 13.95 4.70
CA ALA A 152 -34.55 14.88 4.69
C ALA A 152 -35.77 14.31 3.95
N LYS A 153 -35.58 13.76 2.74
CA LYS A 153 -36.65 13.12 1.97
C LYS A 153 -37.27 11.93 2.72
N GLN A 154 -36.46 11.17 3.45
CA GLN A 154 -36.95 10.07 4.26
C GLN A 154 -37.84 10.56 5.41
N LEU A 155 -37.45 11.63 6.11
CA LEU A 155 -38.26 12.24 7.16
C LEU A 155 -39.58 12.79 6.60
N GLU A 156 -39.53 13.48 5.46
CA GLU A 156 -40.74 13.98 4.77
C GLU A 156 -41.70 12.85 4.38
N ALA A 157 -41.17 11.74 3.87
CA ALA A 157 -41.97 10.57 3.51
C ALA A 157 -42.65 9.94 4.73
N VAL A 158 -41.94 9.83 5.85
CA VAL A 158 -42.50 9.36 7.12
C VAL A 158 -43.63 10.27 7.57
N ASP A 159 -43.41 11.59 7.62
CA ASP A 159 -44.42 12.56 8.02
C ASP A 159 -45.65 12.53 7.09
N HIS A 160 -45.44 12.44 5.78
CA HIS A 160 -46.53 12.30 4.81
C HIS A 160 -47.39 11.06 5.10
N MET A 161 -46.76 9.90 5.32
CA MET A 161 -47.46 8.65 5.59
C MET A 161 -48.18 8.67 6.94
N THR A 162 -47.58 9.28 7.97
CA THR A 162 -48.23 9.51 9.27
C THR A 162 -49.49 10.36 9.11
N ARG A 163 -49.41 11.49 8.39
CA ARG A 163 -50.57 12.35 8.13
C ARG A 163 -51.66 11.63 7.34
N LYS A 164 -51.28 10.83 6.35
CA LYS A 164 -52.23 10.02 5.56
C LYS A 164 -52.98 9.03 6.45
N TYR A 165 -52.26 8.27 7.29
CA TYR A 165 -52.85 7.30 8.19
C TYR A 165 -53.82 7.94 9.20
N GLN A 166 -53.48 9.09 9.77
CA GLN A 166 -54.37 9.82 10.68
C GLN A 166 -55.66 10.27 10.00
N LYS A 167 -55.59 10.70 8.73
CA LYS A 167 -56.79 11.04 7.94
C LYS A 167 -57.68 9.82 7.68
N GLU A 168 -57.09 8.68 7.36
CA GLU A 168 -57.83 7.42 7.14
C GLU A 168 -58.56 6.97 8.40
N LEU A 169 -57.93 7.08 9.59
CA LEU A 169 -58.58 6.80 10.87
C LEU A 169 -59.76 7.74 11.13
N ALA A 170 -59.57 9.05 10.93
CA ALA A 170 -60.62 10.04 11.14
C ALA A 170 -61.81 9.86 10.19
N SER A 171 -61.60 9.32 8.98
CA SER A 171 -62.67 9.05 8.01
C SER A 171 -63.52 7.82 8.32
N LYS A 172 -63.08 6.97 9.26
CA LYS A 172 -63.78 5.74 9.68
C LYS A 172 -64.57 5.90 10.99
N ALA A 173 -64.40 7.02 11.69
CA ALA A 173 -65.12 7.39 12.90
C ALA A 173 -66.37 8.22 12.55
#